data_AF-A0AAD5EC27-F1
#
_entry.id   AF-A0AAD5EC27-F1
#
_cell.length_a   1.000
_cell.length_b   1.000
_cell.length_c   1.000
_cell.angle_alpha   90.00
_cell.angle_beta   90.00
_cell.angle_gamma   90.00
#
_symmetry.space_group_name_H-M   'P 1'
#
loop_
_entity.id
_entity.type
_entity.pdbx_description
1 polymer ?
#
loop_
_entity_poly.entity_id
_entity_poly.type
_entity_poly.pdbx_seq_one_letter_code
_entity_poly.pdbx_strand_id
1 'polypeptide(L)' 'FPCSLCQRSFARNHDLHRHMRVHTGDKPYVCPCCSKGFARTDALKRHFKV' A
#
# COMPACT_ATOMS: atom_id res chain seq x y z
N PHE A 1 -6.10 15.60 -4.44
CA PHE A 1 -6.57 14.85 -3.26
C PHE A 1 -5.52 14.90 -2.16
N PRO A 2 -5.65 15.81 -1.19
CA PRO A 2 -4.71 15.99 -0.09
C PRO A 2 -4.85 14.88 0.96
N CYS A 3 -3.74 14.48 1.58
CA CYS A 3 -3.74 13.62 2.76
C CYS A 3 -4.03 14.46 4.01
N SER A 4 -4.85 13.94 4.94
CA SER A 4 -5.15 14.61 6.20
C SER A 4 -4.10 14.39 7.29
N LEU A 5 -3.24 13.38 7.12
CA LEU A 5 -2.22 12.97 8.10
C LEU A 5 -0.82 13.44 7.72
N CYS A 6 -0.62 13.94 6.50
CA CYS A 6 0.64 14.52 6.05
C CYS A 6 0.44 15.54 4.92
N GLN A 7 1.48 16.31 4.59
CA GLN A 7 1.43 17.37 3.57
C GLN A 7 1.50 16.85 2.12
N ARG A 8 1.15 15.59 1.87
CA ARG A 8 1.16 15.01 0.51
C ARG A 8 -0.18 15.20 -0.19
N SER A 9 -0.10 15.56 -1.46
CA SER A 9 -1.26 15.62 -2.36
C SER A 9 -1.09 14.67 -3.53
N PHE A 10 -2.19 14.02 -3.91
CA PHE A 10 -2.25 13.04 -4.99
C PHE A 10 -3.14 13.53 -6.13
N ALA A 11 -2.79 13.16 -7.35
CA ALA A 11 -3.54 13.51 -8.55
C ALA A 11 -4.92 12.82 -8.61
N ARG A 12 -5.05 11.61 -8.05
CA ARG A 12 -6.29 10.82 -8.11
C ARG A 12 -6.68 10.31 -6.73
N ASN A 13 -7.98 10.09 -6.52
CA ASN A 13 -8.54 9.64 -5.25
C ASN A 13 -7.98 8.25 -4.85
N HIS A 14 -7.93 7.30 -5.78
CA HIS A 14 -7.39 5.96 -5.50
C HIS A 14 -5.90 5.98 -5.10
N ASP A 15 -5.13 6.96 -5.58
CA ASP A 15 -3.74 7.13 -5.18
C ASP A 15 -3.64 7.60 -3.72
N LEU A 16 -4.53 8.52 -3.29
CA LEU A 16 -4.68 8.91 -1.89
C LEU A 16 -5.12 7.73 -1.02
N HIS A 17 -6.17 7.00 -1.39
CA HIS A 17 -6.64 5.83 -0.63
C HIS A 17 -5.54 4.78 -0.45
N ARG A 18 -4.77 4.50 -1.51
CA ARG A 18 -3.61 3.61 -1.41
C ARG A 18 -2.54 4.17 -0.48
N HIS A 19 -2.30 5.48 -0.52
CA HIS A 19 -1.35 6.13 0.38
C HIS A 19 -1.77 6.05 1.86
N MET A 20 -3.07 6.12 2.16
CA MET A 20 -3.56 6.02 3.55
C MET A 20 -3.12 4.72 4.25
N ARG A 21 -2.87 3.64 3.50
CA ARG A 21 -2.31 2.38 4.04
C ARG A 21 -0.96 2.54 4.72
N VAL A 22 -0.20 3.58 4.37
CA VAL A 22 1.08 3.92 5.03
C VAL A 22 0.84 4.39 6.46
N HIS A 23 -0.26 5.10 6.69
CA HIS A 23 -0.61 5.61 8.02
C HIS A 23 -1.32 4.55 8.87
N THR A 24 -2.21 3.76 8.28
CA THR A 24 -2.94 2.72 9.01
C THR A 24 -2.11 1.43 9.21
N GLY A 25 -1.01 1.28 8.47
CA GLY A 25 -0.25 0.03 8.45
C GLY A 25 -0.97 -1.11 7.72
N ASP A 26 -2.07 -0.81 7.02
CA ASP A 26 -2.89 -1.80 6.32
C ASP A 26 -2.09 -2.54 5.24
N LYS A 27 -2.10 -3.86 5.33
CA LYS A 27 -1.34 -4.77 4.46
C LYS A 27 -2.26 -5.90 3.98
N PRO A 28 -3.20 -5.59 3.08
CA PRO A 28 -4.24 -6.55 2.67
C PRO A 28 -3.68 -7.67 1.80
N TYR A 29 -2.46 -7.53 1.26
CA TYR A 29 -1.85 -8.53 0.40
C TYR A 29 -0.81 -9.32 1.19
N VAL A 30 -1.15 -10.54 1.57
CA VAL A 30 -0.28 -11.40 2.37
C VAL A 30 0.30 -12.50 1.49
N CYS A 31 1.61 -12.73 1.60
CA CYS A 31 2.25 -13.87 0.97
C CYS A 31 1.85 -15.16 1.71
N PRO A 32 1.27 -16.17 1.03
CA PRO A 32 0.83 -17.40 1.69
C PRO A 32 2.01 -18.29 2.14
N CYS A 33 3.19 -18.13 1.54
CA CYS A 33 4.36 -18.96 1.86
C CYS A 33 5.12 -18.48 3.10
N CYS A 34 5.23 -17.16 3.30
CA CYS A 34 6.02 -16.57 4.38
C CYS A 34 5.22 -15.64 5.31
N SER A 35 3.91 -15.53 5.10
CA SER A 35 2.99 -14.65 5.85
C SER A 35 3.35 -13.16 5.83
N LYS A 36 4.26 -12.75 4.94
CA LYS A 36 4.67 -11.34 4.83
C LYS A 36 3.55 -10.51 4.20
N GLY A 37 3.11 -9.48 4.91
CA GLY A 37 2.10 -8.53 4.44
C GLY A 37 2.67 -7.38 3.62
N PHE A 38 1.95 -6.98 2.58
CA PHE A 38 2.29 -5.88 1.67
C PHE A 38 1.09 -4.93 1.52
N ALA A 39 1.37 -3.63 1.47
CA ALA A 39 0.34 -2.61 1.25
C ALA A 39 -0.14 -2.53 -0.22
N ARG A 40 0.62 -3.13 -1.15
CA ARG A 40 0.36 -3.06 -2.60
C ARG A 40 0.56 -4.39 -3.31
N THR A 41 -0.23 -4.65 -4.36
CA THR A 41 -0.16 -5.87 -5.17
C THR A 41 1.15 -6.00 -5.93
N ASP A 42 1.67 -4.92 -6.49
CA ASP A 42 2.94 -4.89 -7.22
C ASP A 42 4.13 -5.23 -6.32
N ALA A 43 4.09 -4.82 -5.05
CA ALA A 43 5.08 -5.19 -4.06
C ALA A 43 5.06 -6.70 -3.77
N LEU A 44 3.86 -7.29 -3.61
CA LEU A 44 3.70 -8.74 -3.47
C LEU A 44 4.15 -9.49 -4.73
N LYS A 45 3.77 -9.02 -5.93
CA LYS A 45 4.21 -9.63 -7.20
C LYS A 45 5.72 -9.62 -7.35
N ARG A 46 6.39 -8.51 -6.99
CA ARG A 46 7.85 -8.41 -7.01
C ARG A 46 8.49 -9.36 -5.99
N HIS A 47 7.84 -9.59 -4.85
CA HIS A 47 8.30 -10.58 -3.87
C HIS A 47 8.28 -12.02 -4.41
N PHE A 48 7.29 -12.38 -5.24
CA PHE A 48 7.23 -13.70 -5.90
C PHE A 48 8.15 -13.87 -7.11
N LYS A 49 8.74 -12.78 -7.61
CA LYS A 49 9.71 -12.84 -8.72
C LYS A 49 11.15 -13.13 -8.25
N VAL A 50 11.29 -13.53 -6.98
CA VAL A 50 12.56 -14.01 -6.39
C VAL A 50 12.68 -15.51 -6.65
#